data_AF-A0A9E0Q154-F1
#
_entry.id   AF-A0A9E0Q154-F1
#
_cell.length_a   1.000
_cell.length_b   1.000
_cell.length_c   1.000
_cell.angle_alpha   90.00
_cell.angle_beta   90.00
_cell.angle_gamma   90.00
#
_symmetry.space_group_name_H-M   'P 1'
#
loop_
_entity.id
_entity.type
_entity.pdbx_description
1 polymer ?
#
loop_
_entity_poly.entity_id
_entity_poly.type
_entity_poly.pdbx_seq_one_letter_code
_entity_poly.pdbx_strand_id
1 'polypeptide(L)'
;MPALAAAQTSPGAASGGGPEAAPAAQEPETTSVDAILAGEEDVLSGSTYSYDPGSRRDPFRSLLIAKGKAERKGALPEGIPGLLIEEIDLTGIFRTSRGFVAQVLASNKEKSYLIREGDQLYDGDVVSITQQEVVFKQIVSDPTVIKPFREVIKKLSP
;
A
#
# COMPACT_ATOMS: atom_id res chain seq x y z
N MET A 1 -6.92 22.13 58.71
CA MET A 1 -6.68 21.12 59.77
C MET A 1 -7.82 21.22 60.77
N PRO A 2 -8.61 20.17 61.04
CA PRO A 2 -8.77 18.89 60.29
C PRO A 2 -9.40 19.18 58.89
N ALA A 3 -10.28 18.41 58.22
CA ALA A 3 -11.04 17.15 58.45
C ALA A 3 -11.32 16.45 57.10
N LEU A 4 -12.06 15.33 57.10
CA LEU A 4 -12.31 14.47 55.94
C LEU A 4 -13.75 13.92 55.88
N ALA A 5 -14.15 13.49 54.68
CA ALA A 5 -14.98 12.30 54.37
C ALA A 5 -16.50 12.22 54.70
N ALA A 6 -17.28 12.18 53.61
CA ALA A 6 -18.09 11.03 53.16
C ALA A 6 -19.38 10.56 53.91
N ALA A 7 -20.52 10.95 53.30
CA ALA A 7 -21.41 10.04 52.54
C ALA A 7 -22.66 9.36 53.18
N GLN A 8 -23.62 9.16 52.26
CA GLN A 8 -24.73 8.18 52.20
C GLN A 8 -26.11 8.44 52.86
N THR A 9 -27.08 8.63 51.95
CA THR A 9 -28.37 7.90 51.86
C THR A 9 -29.53 8.31 52.78
N SER A 10 -30.70 8.46 52.17
CA SER A 10 -32.02 8.36 52.82
C SER A 10 -33.05 7.80 51.83
N PRO A 11 -34.06 7.03 52.28
CA PRO A 11 -34.87 6.18 51.39
C PRO A 11 -36.24 6.77 51.04
N GLY A 12 -36.83 6.33 49.92
CA GLY A 12 -38.25 6.53 49.61
C GLY A 12 -39.03 5.22 49.76
N ALA A 13 -39.97 5.16 50.71
CA ALA A 13 -40.80 3.98 50.95
C ALA A 13 -42.21 4.35 51.46
N ALA A 14 -43.21 4.10 50.62
CA ALA A 14 -44.65 4.04 50.91
C ALA A 14 -45.29 3.28 49.73
N SER A 15 -45.65 2.01 49.88
CA SER A 15 -46.95 1.51 50.35
C SER A 15 -48.12 1.89 49.42
N GLY A 16 -48.97 0.95 48.98
CA GLY A 16 -48.98 -0.50 49.17
C GLY A 16 -50.33 -1.10 48.75
N GLY A 17 -50.43 -2.43 48.68
CA GLY A 17 -51.70 -3.12 48.40
C GLY A 17 -51.56 -4.38 47.56
N GLY A 18 -51.67 -5.53 48.21
CA GLY A 18 -52.16 -6.77 47.59
C GLY A 18 -53.58 -7.08 48.09
N PRO A 19 -54.18 -8.24 47.76
CA PRO A 19 -53.51 -9.41 47.19
C PRO A 19 -54.19 -10.05 45.96
N GLU A 20 -53.45 -10.99 45.36
CA GLU A 20 -53.95 -12.26 44.79
C GLU A 20 -54.94 -12.26 43.61
N ALA A 21 -54.38 -12.40 42.40
CA ALA A 21 -54.80 -13.42 41.43
C ALA A 21 -53.65 -13.74 40.45
N ALA A 22 -53.14 -14.98 40.47
CA ALA A 22 -52.32 -15.51 39.38
C ALA A 22 -53.24 -16.16 38.33
N PRO A 23 -52.87 -16.15 37.04
CA PRO A 23 -52.12 -17.31 36.56
C PRO A 23 -51.00 -17.01 35.55
N ALA A 24 -50.13 -18.01 35.38
CA ALA A 24 -49.32 -18.32 34.19
C ALA A 24 -48.56 -17.19 33.46
N ALA A 25 -47.23 -17.28 33.50
CA ALA A 25 -46.38 -16.61 32.53
C ALA A 25 -46.65 -17.11 31.10
N GLN A 26 -46.51 -16.21 30.12
CA GLN A 26 -46.36 -16.55 28.71
C GLN A 26 -45.13 -15.84 28.18
N GLU A 27 -44.07 -16.61 27.91
CA GLU A 27 -42.88 -16.18 27.19
C GLU A 27 -42.91 -16.83 25.79
N PRO A 28 -43.19 -16.06 24.71
CA PRO A 28 -43.03 -16.55 23.34
C PRO A 28 -42.21 -15.59 22.44
N GLU A 29 -41.36 -14.74 23.01
CA GLU A 29 -40.66 -13.65 22.29
C GLU A 29 -39.18 -13.95 21.95
N THR A 30 -38.58 -15.02 22.45
CA THR A 30 -37.18 -15.39 22.15
C THR A 30 -37.07 -16.32 20.95
N THR A 31 -37.84 -17.43 20.94
CA THR A 31 -37.78 -18.47 19.90
C THR A 31 -38.12 -17.96 18.50
N SER A 32 -38.89 -16.87 18.39
CA SER A 32 -39.15 -16.16 17.15
C SER A 32 -37.93 -15.36 16.68
N VAL A 33 -37.28 -14.61 17.58
CA VAL A 33 -36.09 -13.79 17.28
C VAL A 33 -34.87 -14.67 16.97
N ASP A 34 -34.62 -15.70 17.76
CA ASP A 34 -33.52 -16.66 17.53
C ASP A 34 -33.68 -17.39 16.18
N ALA A 35 -34.91 -17.75 15.80
CA ALA A 35 -35.19 -18.38 14.51
C ALA A 35 -35.07 -17.40 13.32
N ILE A 36 -35.35 -16.11 13.51
CA ILE A 36 -35.14 -15.07 12.50
C ILE A 36 -33.64 -14.86 12.29
N LEU A 37 -32.86 -14.63 13.36
CA LEU A 37 -31.41 -14.45 13.25
C LEU A 37 -30.71 -15.65 12.61
N ALA A 38 -31.06 -16.87 13.02
CA ALA A 38 -30.50 -18.09 12.43
C ALA A 38 -30.83 -18.24 10.93
N GLY A 39 -32.02 -17.79 10.50
CA GLY A 39 -32.40 -17.75 9.08
C GLY A 39 -31.68 -16.66 8.30
N GLU A 40 -31.44 -15.49 8.90
CA GLU A 40 -30.68 -14.40 8.30
C GLU A 40 -29.19 -14.74 8.16
N GLU A 41 -28.59 -15.42 9.15
CA GLU A 41 -27.19 -15.87 9.11
C GLU A 41 -26.92 -16.93 8.03
N ASP A 42 -27.85 -17.87 7.79
CA ASP A 42 -27.73 -18.87 6.71
C ASP A 42 -27.75 -18.18 5.32
N VAL A 43 -28.67 -17.24 5.12
CA VAL A 43 -28.80 -16.46 3.88
C VAL A 43 -27.60 -15.53 3.65
N LEU A 44 -27.05 -14.91 4.70
CA LEU A 44 -25.81 -14.12 4.60
C LEU A 44 -24.59 -15.00 4.31
N SER A 45 -24.49 -16.16 4.95
CA SER A 45 -23.36 -17.09 4.78
C SER A 45 -23.26 -17.64 3.35
N GLY A 46 -24.40 -17.81 2.66
CA GLY A 46 -24.44 -18.23 1.26
C GLY A 46 -24.21 -17.11 0.23
N SER A 47 -24.28 -15.83 0.61
CA SER A 47 -24.31 -14.70 -0.35
C SER A 47 -23.00 -13.90 -0.43
N THR A 48 -22.17 -14.23 -1.44
CA THR A 48 -20.98 -13.42 -1.74
C THR A 48 -21.37 -12.10 -2.42
N TYR A 49 -21.58 -11.04 -1.64
CA TYR A 49 -21.93 -9.70 -2.13
C TYR A 49 -20.82 -9.10 -3.01
N SER A 50 -20.94 -9.28 -4.32
CA SER A 50 -20.09 -8.64 -5.33
C SER A 50 -20.77 -7.38 -5.88
N TYR A 51 -20.09 -6.25 -5.83
CA TYR A 51 -20.60 -4.98 -6.32
C TYR A 51 -20.22 -4.74 -7.79
N ASP A 52 -21.22 -4.73 -8.68
CA ASP A 52 -21.06 -4.40 -10.09
C ASP A 52 -21.63 -2.99 -10.42
N PRO A 53 -20.79 -1.99 -10.74
CA PRO A 53 -21.25 -0.69 -11.21
C PRO A 53 -21.58 -0.65 -12.71
N GLY A 54 -21.39 -1.77 -13.43
CA GLY A 54 -21.61 -1.90 -14.86
C GLY A 54 -20.78 -0.90 -15.66
N SER A 55 -21.46 0.04 -16.33
CA SER A 55 -20.85 1.06 -17.18
C SER A 55 -20.72 2.45 -16.52
N ARG A 56 -21.05 2.58 -15.22
CA ARG A 56 -20.92 3.86 -14.48
C ARG A 56 -19.66 3.88 -13.63
N ARG A 57 -19.14 5.08 -13.37
CA ARG A 57 -18.02 5.26 -12.45
C ARG A 57 -18.55 5.28 -11.02
N ASP A 58 -18.29 4.21 -10.29
CA ASP A 58 -18.68 4.04 -8.90
C ASP A 58 -18.15 5.18 -8.00
N PRO A 59 -19.01 5.87 -7.21
CA PRO A 59 -18.56 6.86 -6.23
C PRO A 59 -17.85 6.26 -5.01
N PHE A 60 -18.05 4.97 -4.70
CA PHE A 60 -17.46 4.33 -3.52
C PHE A 60 -16.08 3.72 -3.78
N ARG A 61 -15.77 3.33 -5.02
CA ARG A 61 -14.44 2.84 -5.44
C ARG A 61 -13.43 3.98 -5.57
N SER A 62 -12.67 4.20 -4.49
CA SER A 62 -11.56 5.16 -4.38
C SER A 62 -10.73 5.33 -5.66
N LEU A 63 -10.85 6.51 -6.29
CA LEU A 63 -10.18 6.84 -7.56
C LEU A 63 -8.63 6.82 -7.45
N LEU A 64 -8.11 6.97 -6.24
CA LEU A 64 -6.68 6.85 -5.92
C LEU A 64 -6.15 5.43 -6.14
N ILE A 65 -6.97 4.37 -5.97
CA ILE A 65 -6.55 2.99 -6.24
C ILE A 65 -6.35 2.77 -7.75
N ALA A 66 -7.21 3.39 -8.57
CA ALA A 66 -7.06 3.36 -10.03
C ALA A 66 -5.83 4.15 -10.51
N LYS A 67 -5.52 5.30 -9.90
CA LYS A 67 -4.27 6.05 -10.17
C LYS A 67 -3.02 5.43 -9.54
N GLY A 68 -3.17 4.65 -8.46
CA GLY A 68 -2.09 3.93 -7.78
C GLY A 68 -1.52 2.77 -8.60
N LYS A 69 -2.30 2.24 -9.56
CA LYS A 69 -1.75 1.61 -10.77
C LYS A 69 -1.25 2.68 -11.74
N ALA A 70 -0.27 3.46 -11.32
CA ALA A 70 0.79 3.86 -12.25
C ALA A 70 1.34 2.57 -12.85
N GLU A 71 1.52 2.54 -14.18
CA GLU A 71 1.73 1.29 -14.90
C GLU A 71 3.01 0.59 -14.43
N ARG A 72 2.87 -0.52 -13.69
CA ARG A 72 3.95 -1.51 -13.58
C ARG A 72 4.15 -2.05 -15.00
N LYS A 73 5.21 -1.56 -15.64
CA LYS A 73 5.36 -1.39 -17.09
C LYS A 73 5.71 -2.72 -17.77
N GLY A 74 4.75 -3.66 -17.71
CA GLY A 74 4.97 -5.07 -17.98
C GLY A 74 5.76 -5.77 -16.88
N ALA A 75 6.24 -6.97 -17.18
CA ALA A 75 7.46 -7.46 -16.55
C ALA A 75 8.63 -6.60 -17.06
N LEU A 76 9.62 -6.30 -16.20
CA LEU A 76 10.77 -5.50 -16.62
C LEU A 76 11.50 -6.22 -17.77
N PRO A 77 11.84 -5.51 -18.87
CA PRO A 77 12.49 -6.13 -20.02
C PRO A 77 13.85 -6.73 -19.64
N GLU A 78 14.32 -7.67 -20.44
CA GLU A 78 15.68 -8.18 -20.30
C GLU A 78 16.72 -7.19 -20.84
N GLY A 79 17.95 -7.27 -20.33
CA GLY A 79 19.02 -6.34 -20.67
C GLY A 79 18.92 -4.97 -19.98
N ILE A 80 19.66 -4.02 -20.54
CA ILE A 80 19.86 -2.64 -20.05
C ILE A 80 18.54 -1.86 -19.79
N PRO A 81 17.51 -1.86 -20.67
CA PRO A 81 16.28 -1.08 -20.45
C PRO A 81 15.38 -1.63 -19.32
N GLY A 82 15.79 -2.71 -18.66
CA GLY A 82 15.15 -3.27 -17.46
C GLY A 82 16.07 -3.26 -16.24
N LEU A 83 17.02 -2.31 -16.17
CA LEU A 83 17.82 -2.00 -15.00
C LEU A 83 17.29 -0.73 -14.33
N LEU A 84 17.26 -0.69 -12.99
CA LEU A 84 16.98 0.53 -12.23
C LEU A 84 18.30 1.20 -11.81
N ILE A 85 18.36 2.52 -11.82
CA ILE A 85 19.54 3.31 -11.42
C ILE A 85 19.86 3.16 -9.91
N GLU A 86 18.87 2.80 -9.09
CA GLU A 86 19.10 2.43 -7.68
C GLU A 86 19.75 1.04 -7.56
N GLU A 87 19.22 0.03 -8.26
CA GLU A 87 19.61 -1.40 -8.21
C GLU A 87 20.82 -1.77 -9.12
N ILE A 88 21.73 -0.83 -9.34
CA ILE A 88 22.99 -1.05 -10.06
C ILE A 88 24.22 -0.69 -9.24
N ASP A 89 25.17 -1.61 -9.17
CA ASP A 89 26.46 -1.45 -8.50
C ASP A 89 27.57 -1.30 -9.55
N LEU A 90 28.31 -0.19 -9.50
CA LEU A 90 29.35 0.13 -10.47
C LEU A 90 30.62 -0.70 -10.21
N THR A 91 30.83 -1.73 -11.02
CA THR A 91 31.91 -2.73 -10.85
C THR A 91 33.24 -2.28 -11.47
N GLY A 92 33.19 -1.46 -12.51
CA GLY A 92 34.40 -0.98 -13.20
C GLY A 92 34.10 -0.06 -14.37
N ILE A 93 35.11 0.64 -14.87
CA ILE A 93 35.01 1.46 -16.08
C ILE A 93 36.21 1.18 -16.99
N PHE A 94 35.92 0.94 -18.27
CA PHE A 94 36.90 0.59 -19.30
C PHE A 94 36.93 1.64 -20.41
N ARG A 95 38.12 1.98 -20.89
CA ARG A 95 38.28 2.85 -22.07
C ARG A 95 38.38 2.00 -23.33
N THR A 96 37.47 2.22 -24.27
CA THR A 96 37.48 1.58 -25.60
C THR A 96 37.82 2.59 -26.69
N SER A 97 38.17 2.12 -27.89
CA SER A 97 38.41 2.96 -29.07
C SER A 97 37.20 3.77 -29.53
N ARG A 98 36.01 3.55 -28.95
CA ARG A 98 34.76 4.28 -29.23
C ARG A 98 34.28 5.16 -28.05
N GLY A 99 35.04 5.26 -26.97
CA GLY A 99 34.65 5.97 -25.75
C GLY A 99 34.73 5.10 -24.48
N PHE A 100 34.31 5.65 -23.35
CA PHE A 100 34.24 4.90 -22.10
C PHE A 100 33.02 3.95 -22.07
N VAL A 101 33.16 2.86 -21.32
CA VAL A 101 32.12 1.85 -21.10
C VAL A 101 32.18 1.45 -19.63
N ALA A 102 31.07 1.57 -18.91
CA ALA A 102 30.99 1.16 -17.51
C ALA A 102 30.43 -0.26 -17.42
N GLN A 103 30.96 -1.07 -16.51
CA GLN A 103 30.38 -2.35 -16.12
C GLN A 103 29.59 -2.16 -14.83
N VAL A 104 28.30 -2.47 -14.90
CA VAL A 104 27.38 -2.42 -13.77
C VAL A 104 26.86 -3.81 -13.45
N LEU A 105 26.87 -4.20 -12.19
CA LEU A 105 26.20 -5.38 -11.67
C LEU A 105 24.75 -5.01 -11.32
N ALA A 106 23.78 -5.75 -11.83
CA ALA A 106 22.38 -5.57 -11.49
C ALA A 106 22.02 -6.40 -10.26
N SER A 107 21.84 -5.75 -9.11
CA SER A 107 21.66 -6.41 -7.80
C SER A 107 20.40 -7.30 -7.78
N ASN A 108 19.40 -6.98 -8.62
CA ASN A 108 18.14 -7.72 -8.83
C ASN A 108 18.30 -9.00 -9.68
N LYS A 109 19.28 -9.04 -10.59
CA LYS A 109 19.36 -10.05 -11.67
C LYS A 109 20.65 -10.89 -11.66
N GLU A 110 21.58 -10.64 -10.72
CA GLU A 110 22.93 -11.25 -10.62
C GLU A 110 23.73 -11.28 -11.94
N LYS A 111 23.41 -10.35 -12.85
CA LYS A 111 24.02 -10.23 -14.18
C LYS A 111 24.74 -8.89 -14.26
N SER A 112 25.96 -8.89 -14.78
CA SER A 112 26.66 -7.66 -15.13
C SER A 112 26.38 -7.26 -16.58
N TYR A 113 26.27 -5.96 -16.81
CA TYR A 113 25.98 -5.35 -18.10
C TYR A 113 27.01 -4.28 -18.41
N LEU A 114 27.29 -4.06 -19.70
CA LEU A 114 28.18 -3.02 -20.19
C LEU A 114 27.33 -1.87 -20.76
N ILE A 115 27.40 -0.70 -20.11
CA ILE A 115 26.65 0.50 -20.48
C ILE A 115 27.56 1.59 -21.07
N ARG A 116 26.97 2.44 -21.90
CA ARG A 116 27.59 3.54 -22.64
C ARG A 116 26.88 4.86 -22.36
N GLU A 117 27.54 5.96 -22.70
CA GLU A 117 26.91 7.29 -22.76
C GLU A 117 25.73 7.25 -23.75
N GLY A 118 24.55 7.70 -23.32
CA GLY A 118 23.31 7.65 -24.09
C GLY A 118 22.47 6.37 -23.98
N ASP A 119 22.92 5.33 -23.24
CA ASP A 119 22.09 4.14 -22.99
C ASP A 119 20.88 4.48 -22.10
N GLN A 120 19.74 3.84 -22.39
CA GLN A 120 18.49 4.00 -21.63
C GLN A 120 18.29 2.84 -20.66
N LEU A 121 18.06 3.18 -19.40
CA LEU A 121 17.67 2.29 -18.30
C LEU A 121 16.14 2.34 -18.12
N TYR A 122 15.61 1.53 -17.21
CA TYR A 122 14.15 1.46 -16.96
C TYR A 122 13.58 2.79 -16.45
N ASP A 123 14.36 3.47 -15.61
CA ASP A 123 14.02 4.67 -14.85
C ASP A 123 14.93 5.86 -15.19
N GLY A 124 15.65 5.86 -16.32
CA GLY A 124 16.48 7.00 -16.71
C GLY A 124 17.45 6.76 -17.86
N ASP A 125 18.43 7.65 -18.00
CA ASP A 125 19.44 7.64 -19.07
C ASP A 125 20.87 7.90 -18.55
N VAL A 126 21.87 7.32 -19.21
CA VAL A 126 23.29 7.57 -18.93
C VAL A 126 23.72 8.87 -19.61
N VAL A 127 24.06 9.89 -18.82
CA VAL A 127 24.44 11.22 -19.34
C VAL A 127 25.91 11.23 -19.77
N SER A 128 26.82 10.73 -18.93
CA SER A 128 28.24 10.62 -19.26
C SER A 128 28.96 9.58 -18.39
N ILE A 129 30.07 9.03 -18.91
CA ILE A 129 30.94 8.06 -18.24
C ILE A 129 32.35 8.63 -18.22
N THR A 130 32.84 8.99 -17.04
CA THR A 130 34.23 9.42 -16.82
C THR A 130 35.12 8.23 -16.43
N GLN A 131 36.40 8.46 -16.14
CA GLN A 131 37.30 7.39 -15.66
C GLN A 131 37.00 6.90 -14.23
N GLN A 132 36.30 7.69 -13.41
CA GLN A 132 36.09 7.39 -11.97
C GLN A 132 34.61 7.39 -11.55
N GLU A 133 33.70 7.93 -12.36
CA GLU A 133 32.29 8.05 -12.04
C GLU A 133 31.39 8.06 -13.27
N VAL A 134 30.16 7.56 -13.08
CA VAL A 134 29.09 7.56 -14.08
C VAL A 134 27.98 8.49 -13.61
N VAL A 135 27.54 9.37 -14.51
CA VAL A 135 26.45 10.32 -14.28
C VAL A 135 25.18 9.80 -14.95
N PHE A 136 24.17 9.49 -14.14
CA PHE A 136 22.84 9.06 -14.59
C PHE A 136 21.82 10.17 -14.37
N LYS A 137 20.88 10.34 -15.31
CA LYS A 137 19.67 11.15 -15.14
C LYS A 137 18.49 10.22 -14.89
N GLN A 138 18.08 10.11 -13.63
CA GLN A 138 16.97 9.26 -13.20
C GLN A 138 15.66 10.04 -13.20
N ILE A 139 14.62 9.45 -13.79
CA ILE A 139 13.26 9.97 -13.86
C ILE A 139 12.51 9.55 -12.61
N VAL A 140 12.11 10.52 -11.78
CA VAL A 140 11.40 10.30 -10.52
C VAL A 140 9.92 10.65 -10.70
N SER A 141 9.06 9.65 -10.53
CA SER A 141 7.60 9.78 -10.71
C SER A 141 6.89 10.32 -9.46
N ASP A 142 7.40 11.42 -8.89
CA ASP A 142 6.74 12.12 -7.78
C ASP A 142 5.76 13.19 -8.32
N PRO A 143 4.44 13.09 -8.02
CA PRO A 143 3.43 14.02 -8.54
C PRO A 143 3.50 15.43 -7.91
N THR A 144 4.35 15.64 -6.90
CA THR A 144 4.52 16.90 -6.17
C THR A 144 5.65 17.76 -6.76
N VAL A 145 6.54 17.17 -7.58
CA VAL A 145 7.80 17.81 -8.00
C VAL A 145 7.70 18.31 -9.45
N ILE A 146 7.93 19.62 -9.64
CA ILE A 146 7.84 20.31 -10.94
C ILE A 146 8.85 19.76 -11.99
N LYS A 147 9.94 19.13 -11.54
CA LYS A 147 10.94 18.45 -12.38
C LYS A 147 10.95 16.97 -12.04
N PRO A 148 10.47 16.07 -12.93
CA PRO A 148 10.41 14.63 -12.65
C PRO A 148 11.76 13.94 -12.88
N PHE A 149 12.88 14.57 -12.50
CA PHE A 149 14.22 13.99 -12.67
C PHE A 149 15.22 14.45 -11.59
N ARG A 150 16.12 13.54 -11.22
CA ARG A 150 17.29 13.79 -10.37
C ARG A 150 18.55 13.28 -11.06
N GLU A 151 19.69 13.91 -10.79
CA GLU A 151 20.99 13.42 -11.21
C GLU A 151 21.55 12.48 -10.14
N VAL A 152 22.13 11.35 -10.56
CA VAL A 152 22.71 10.33 -9.67
C VAL A 152 24.13 10.03 -10.17
N ILE A 153 25.12 10.37 -9.34
CA ILE A 153 26.53 10.13 -9.63
C ILE A 153 26.96 8.87 -8.86
N LYS A 154 27.22 7.77 -9.57
CA LYS A 154 27.81 6.55 -8.98
C LYS A 154 29.32 6.60 -9.22
N LYS A 155 30.11 6.65 -8.14
CA LYS A 155 31.59 6.64 -8.20
C LYS A 155 32.12 5.21 -8.08
N LEU A 156 33.20 4.91 -8.78
CA LEU A 156 33.91 3.63 -8.68
C LEU A 156 34.80 3.67 -7.43
N SER A 157 34.39 2.93 -6.39
CA SER A 157 35.24 2.65 -5.24
C SER A 157 36.30 1.60 -5.60
N PRO A 158 37.60 1.84 -5.35
CA PRO A 158 38.67 0.87 -5.57
C PRO A 158 38.78 -0.16 -4.44
#